data_AF-A0A7W9PQ82-F1
#
_entry.id   AF-A0A7W9PQ82-F1
#
_cell.length_a   1.000
_cell.length_b   1.000
_cell.length_c   1.000
_cell.angle_alpha   90.00
_cell.angle_beta   90.00
_cell.angle_gamma   90.00
#
_symmetry.space_group_name_H-M   'P 1'
#
loop_
_entity.id
_entity.type
_entity.pdbx_description
1 polymer ?
#
loop_
_entity_poly.entity_id
_entity_poly.type
_entity_poly.pdbx_seq_one_letter_code
_entity_poly.pdbx_strand_id
1 'polypeptide(L)'
;MACPPPRALRDLQCGIASGRFAGTDPTTALSALGGTLLSLVALRLARPDLDGDEAASDMAAMVLRMLGLSADDAHEVTRRPLPGLD
;
A
#
# COMPACT_ATOMS: atom_id res chain seq x y z
N MET A 1 -2.06 -27.10 -11.08
CA MET A 1 -1.18 -26.02 -11.58
C MET A 1 -1.66 -24.71 -10.95
N ALA A 2 -1.13 -24.36 -9.78
CA ALA A 2 -1.55 -23.15 -9.08
C ALA A 2 -0.81 -21.95 -9.68
N CYS A 3 -1.55 -20.97 -10.20
CA CYS A 3 -0.98 -19.68 -10.58
C CYS A 3 -0.30 -19.09 -9.34
N PRO A 4 0.96 -18.60 -9.41
CA PRO A 4 1.57 -17.93 -8.27
C PRO A 4 0.65 -16.79 -7.82
N PRO A 5 0.48 -16.59 -6.50
CA PRO A 5 -0.40 -15.54 -6.00
C PRO A 5 0.02 -14.19 -6.59
N PRO A 6 -0.94 -13.27 -6.85
CA PRO A 6 -0.63 -11.94 -7.36
C PRO A 6 0.43 -11.29 -6.46
N ARG A 7 1.40 -10.57 -7.06
CA ARG A 7 2.60 -10.08 -6.36
C ARG A 7 2.26 -9.40 -5.03
N ALA A 8 1.22 -8.57 -5.01
CA ALA A 8 0.73 -7.90 -3.80
C ALA A 8 0.33 -8.85 -2.65
N LEU A 9 -0.33 -9.99 -2.95
CA LEU A 9 -0.67 -10.98 -1.93
C LEU A 9 0.58 -11.63 -1.33
N ARG A 10 1.56 -11.94 -2.18
CA ARG A 10 2.85 -12.48 -1.75
C ARG A 10 3.60 -11.47 -0.87
N ASP A 11 3.58 -10.21 -1.25
CA ASP A 11 4.29 -9.16 -0.51
C ASP A 11 3.64 -8.94 0.89
N LEU A 12 2.31 -9.01 0.98
CA LEU A 12 1.58 -9.04 2.26
C LEU A 12 1.98 -10.24 3.12
N GLN A 13 2.00 -11.44 2.55
CA GLN A 13 2.41 -12.66 3.26
C GLN A 13 3.86 -12.55 3.77
N CYS A 14 4.78 -12.04 2.97
CA CYS A 14 6.17 -11.81 3.38
C CYS A 14 6.29 -10.76 4.50
N GLY A 15 5.54 -9.66 4.41
CA GLY A 15 5.53 -8.62 5.46
C GLY A 15 4.96 -9.13 6.79
N ILE A 16 3.93 -9.99 6.74
CA ILE A 16 3.37 -10.64 7.94
C ILE A 16 4.35 -11.67 8.50
N ALA A 17 4.92 -12.53 7.65
CA ALA A 17 5.87 -13.57 8.08
C ALA A 17 7.16 -12.99 8.69
N SER A 18 7.58 -11.81 8.26
CA SER A 18 8.72 -11.09 8.83
C SER A 18 8.37 -10.27 10.09
N GLY A 19 7.10 -10.21 10.48
CA GLY A 19 6.62 -9.40 11.60
C GLY A 19 6.58 -7.90 11.34
N ARG A 20 6.78 -7.46 10.09
CA ARG A 20 6.69 -6.04 9.72
C ARG A 20 5.25 -5.56 9.59
N PHE A 21 4.32 -6.45 9.20
CA PHE A 21 2.89 -6.19 9.21
C PHE A 21 2.21 -6.92 10.36
N ALA A 22 1.14 -6.33 10.88
CA ALA A 22 0.25 -6.97 11.85
C ALA A 22 -0.35 -8.26 11.26
N GLY A 23 -0.64 -9.23 12.14
CA GLY A 23 -1.18 -10.55 11.79
C GLY A 23 -2.63 -10.54 11.29
N THR A 24 -2.95 -9.70 10.31
CA THR A 24 -4.23 -9.65 9.60
C THR A 24 -4.26 -10.71 8.51
N ASP A 25 -5.44 -11.26 8.20
CA ASP A 25 -5.60 -12.15 7.05
C ASP A 25 -5.14 -11.46 5.74
N PRO A 26 -4.18 -12.03 4.99
CA PRO A 26 -3.62 -11.40 3.80
C PRO A 26 -4.64 -11.12 2.69
N THR A 27 -5.67 -11.95 2.56
CA THR A 27 -6.71 -11.78 1.52
C THR A 27 -7.62 -10.60 1.84
N THR A 28 -7.99 -10.46 3.11
CA THR A 28 -8.75 -9.31 3.62
C THR A 28 -7.95 -8.02 3.48
N ALA A 29 -6.66 -8.05 3.84
CA ALA A 29 -5.76 -6.91 3.64
C ALA A 29 -5.67 -6.52 2.16
N LEU A 30 -5.50 -7.48 1.25
CA LEU A 30 -5.45 -7.21 -0.20
C LEU A 30 -6.75 -6.56 -0.72
N SER A 31 -7.90 -6.99 -0.20
CA SER A 31 -9.20 -6.42 -0.57
C SER A 31 -9.31 -4.97 -0.12
N ALA A 32 -8.86 -4.66 1.09
CA ALA A 32 -8.80 -3.29 1.60
C ALA A 32 -7.85 -2.41 0.76
N LEU A 33 -6.67 -2.92 0.39
CA LEU A 33 -5.74 -2.23 -0.51
C LEU A 33 -6.41 -1.86 -1.84
N GLY A 34 -7.15 -2.81 -2.44
CA GLY A 34 -7.90 -2.55 -3.67
C GLY A 34 -8.89 -1.39 -3.52
N GLY A 35 -9.62 -1.33 -2.40
CA GLY A 35 -10.52 -0.22 -2.08
C GLY A 35 -9.80 1.12 -1.95
N THR A 36 -8.64 1.16 -1.27
CA THR A 36 -7.86 2.40 -1.12
C THR A 36 -7.34 2.93 -2.46
N LEU A 37 -6.91 2.04 -3.36
CA LEU A 37 -6.45 2.42 -4.70
C LEU A 37 -7.60 3.02 -5.53
N LEU A 38 -8.78 2.40 -5.50
CA LEU A 38 -9.97 2.94 -6.19
C LEU A 38 -10.37 4.30 -5.61
N SER A 39 -10.27 4.49 -4.29
CA SER A 39 -10.54 5.77 -3.63
C SER A 39 -9.56 6.86 -4.07
N LEU A 40 -8.26 6.55 -4.21
CA LEU A 40 -7.27 7.48 -4.74
C LEU A 40 -7.60 7.90 -6.17
N VAL A 41 -7.96 6.95 -7.04
CA VAL A 41 -8.38 7.25 -8.42
C VAL A 41 -9.60 8.17 -8.43
N ALA A 42 -10.62 7.85 -7.63
CA ALA A 42 -11.82 8.69 -7.52
C ALA A 42 -11.49 10.10 -7.03
N LEU A 43 -10.59 10.23 -6.05
CA LEU A 43 -10.13 11.53 -5.53
C LEU A 43 -9.41 12.34 -6.62
N ARG A 44 -8.52 11.70 -7.40
CA ARG A 44 -7.79 12.35 -8.50
C ARG A 44 -8.72 12.84 -9.60
N LEU A 45 -9.76 12.07 -9.92
CA LEU A 45 -10.77 12.47 -10.90
C LEU A 45 -11.63 13.64 -10.39
N ALA A 46 -12.01 13.63 -9.10
CA ALA A 46 -12.80 14.70 -8.51
C ALA A 46 -12.00 16.00 -8.28
N ARG A 47 -10.68 15.89 -8.10
CA ARG A 47 -9.77 16.99 -7.83
C ARG A 47 -8.52 16.90 -8.72
N PRO A 48 -8.61 17.28 -10.00
CA PRO A 48 -7.50 17.17 -10.94
C PRO A 48 -6.30 18.06 -10.55
N ASP A 49 -6.53 19.17 -9.84
CA ASP A 49 -5.49 20.11 -9.42
C ASP A 49 -4.64 19.62 -8.23
N LEU A 50 -4.97 18.46 -7.64
CA LEU A 50 -4.13 17.88 -6.59
C LEU A 50 -2.75 17.49 -7.14
N ASP A 51 -1.75 17.50 -6.28
CA ASP A 51 -0.53 16.76 -6.55
C ASP A 51 -0.83 15.26 -6.43
N GLY A 52 -0.58 14.52 -7.51
CA GLY A 52 -0.87 13.09 -7.56
C GLY A 52 0.13 12.25 -6.80
N ASP A 53 1.39 12.68 -6.81
CA ASP A 53 2.48 11.95 -6.20
C ASP A 53 2.42 12.10 -4.68
N GLU A 54 2.10 13.31 -4.19
CA GLU A 54 1.86 13.53 -2.76
C GLU A 54 0.61 12.77 -2.29
N ALA A 55 -0.51 12.84 -3.04
CA ALA A 55 -1.73 12.12 -2.68
C ALA A 55 -1.54 10.59 -2.66
N ALA A 56 -0.74 10.05 -3.58
CA ALA A 56 -0.38 8.64 -3.60
C ALA A 56 0.51 8.27 -2.40
N SER A 57 1.48 9.11 -2.06
CA SER A 57 2.39 8.92 -0.93
C SER A 57 1.66 8.95 0.41
N ASP A 58 0.73 9.88 0.59
CA ASP A 58 -0.13 9.96 1.78
C ASP A 58 -1.05 8.74 1.91
N MET A 59 -1.65 8.31 0.80
CA MET A 59 -2.50 7.11 0.78
C MET A 59 -1.69 5.85 1.14
N ALA A 60 -0.48 5.72 0.59
CA ALA A 60 0.42 4.61 0.91
C ALA A 60 0.82 4.63 2.39
N ALA A 61 1.04 5.79 3.00
CA ALA A 61 1.37 5.89 4.42
C ALA A 61 0.20 5.46 5.30
N MET A 62 -1.04 5.85 4.94
CA MET A 62 -2.25 5.40 5.64
C MET A 62 -2.43 3.88 5.54
N VAL A 63 -2.18 3.31 4.37
CA VAL A 63 -2.20 1.86 4.15
C VAL A 63 -1.17 1.13 5.01
N LEU A 64 0.08 1.61 5.04
CA LEU A 64 1.13 0.99 5.83
C LEU A 64 0.82 1.02 7.33
N ARG A 65 0.22 2.11 7.81
CA ARG A 65 -0.27 2.23 9.19
C ARG A 65 -1.41 1.25 9.48
N MET A 66 -2.34 1.09 8.55
CA MET A 66 -3.41 0.09 8.64
C MET A 66 -2.82 -1.33 8.72
N LEU A 67 -1.72 -1.59 8.02
CA LEU A 67 -0.95 -2.84 8.09
C LEU A 67 -0.10 -2.97 9.36
N GLY A 68 -0.11 -1.99 10.28
CA GLY A 68 0.54 -2.07 11.58
C GLY A 68 1.89 -1.35 11.70
N LEU A 69 2.33 -0.60 10.69
CA LEU A 69 3.53 0.24 10.82
C LEU A 69 3.26 1.45 11.72
N SER A 70 4.31 1.92 12.41
CA SER A 70 4.26 3.22 13.10
C SER A 70 4.06 4.35 12.09
N ALA A 71 3.55 5.49 12.56
CA ALA A 71 3.38 6.66 11.69
C ALA A 71 4.71 7.12 11.09
N ASP A 72 5.79 7.12 11.88
CA ASP A 72 7.12 7.55 11.46
C ASP A 72 7.71 6.60 10.41
N ASP A 73 7.63 5.27 10.62
CA ASP A 73 8.09 4.27 9.66
C ASP A 73 7.30 4.37 8.35
N ALA A 74 5.98 4.50 8.43
CA ALA A 74 5.14 4.60 7.25
C ALA A 74 5.48 5.85 6.43
N HIS A 75 5.69 6.98 7.09
CA HIS A 75 6.05 8.24 6.44
C HIS A 75 7.46 8.21 5.84
N GLU A 76 8.42 7.61 6.54
CA GLU A 76 9.79 7.47 6.05
C GLU A 76 9.82 6.56 4.81
N VAL A 77 9.13 5.42 4.85
CA VAL A 77 9.10 4.47 3.72
C VAL A 77 8.49 5.09 2.48
N THR A 78 7.39 5.84 2.59
CA THR A 78 6.69 6.41 1.43
C THR A 78 7.41 7.60 0.80
N ARG A 79 8.39 8.19 1.50
CA ARG A 79 9.22 9.29 1.00
C ARG A 79 10.53 8.83 0.38
N ARG A 80 10.83 7.53 0.41
CA ARG A 80 11.98 6.99 -0.31
C ARG A 80 11.78 7.15 -1.82
N PRO A 81 12.84 7.46 -2.58
CA PRO A 81 12.73 7.50 -4.03
C PRO A 81 12.30 6.13 -4.54
N LEU A 82 11.33 6.12 -5.46
CA LEU A 82 10.95 4.88 -6.13
C LEU A 82 12.13 4.36 -6.95
N PRO A 83 12.40 3.04 -6.93
CA PRO A 83 13.43 2.46 -7.77
C PRO A 83 13.09 2.67 -9.26
N GLY A 84 14.13 2.80 -10.09
CA GLY A 84 13.99 2.81 -11.54
C GLY A 84 13.29 1.55 -12.05
N LEU A 85 12.55 1.69 -13.15
CA LEU A 85 11.96 0.56 -13.86
C LEU A 85 13.01 0.03 -14.84
N ASP A 86 13.96 -0.74 -14.33
CA ASP A 86 14.98 -1.44 -15.12
C ASP A 86 14.44 -2.80 -15.62
#